data_AF-A0A8K0K3M0-F1
#
_entry.id   AF-A0A8K0K3M0-F1
#
_cell.length_a   1.000
_cell.length_b   1.000
_cell.length_c   1.000
_cell.angle_alpha   90.00
_cell.angle_beta   90.00
_cell.angle_gamma   90.00
#
_symmetry.space_group_name_H-M   'P 1'
#
loop_
_entity.id
_entity.type
_entity.pdbx_description
1 polymer ?
#
loop_
_entity_poly.entity_id
_entity_poly.type
_entity_poly.pdbx_seq_one_letter_code
_entity_poly.pdbx_strand_id
1 'polypeptide(L)'
;MKKFCLCSSHCKKFYFPCNVLFGALRFKVFLTLYRIEFAKMNRRRTANNFTHVSPCVKYMIFLLNFIFWLFGGLLIGVGLYAFVDKWQATGWVKVETVYDIILNISLVMIISGGVIFVVSFAGCVGALRENTCLLKFYSLCLLIFFLLEMAVAIIGFVFPHTMQSVLEESFTDKIIESYREDPDLQNFIDFAQQEFRCCGLSSEGFLDWSKNEYFNCSSPSVERCGVPFSCCMNATDISGGLMNIMCGYGVQELPVAEAGKKVWTSGCIEMVRIWAERNLYTIAGVALGIALAQLLVIYLAKTLEGQIELQKSGWNT
;
A
#
# COMPACT_ATOMS: atom_id res chain seq x y z
N MET A 1 9.94 -26.82 56.31
CA MET A 1 9.86 -28.17 55.72
C MET A 1 9.59 -28.01 54.23
N LYS A 2 10.56 -28.42 53.40
CA LYS A 2 10.56 -28.74 51.95
C LYS A 2 9.42 -28.14 51.07
N LYS A 3 9.72 -27.16 50.21
CA LYS A 3 10.23 -27.27 48.81
C LYS A 3 9.19 -27.80 47.81
N PHE A 4 8.84 -26.99 46.80
CA PHE A 4 9.18 -27.27 45.39
C PHE A 4 9.12 -25.98 44.55
N CYS A 5 10.30 -25.47 44.20
CA CYS A 5 10.50 -24.70 42.96
C CYS A 5 10.28 -25.63 41.78
N LEU A 6 9.59 -25.16 40.74
CA LEU A 6 9.76 -25.68 39.38
C LEU A 6 9.81 -24.51 38.40
N CYS A 7 11.04 -24.13 38.11
CA CYS A 7 11.45 -23.47 36.89
C CYS A 7 11.59 -24.55 35.80
N SER A 8 10.67 -24.60 34.84
CA SER A 8 10.76 -25.32 33.55
C SER A 8 9.39 -25.25 32.87
N SER A 9 9.21 -25.08 31.57
CA SER A 9 10.14 -24.96 30.46
C SER A 9 9.25 -24.80 29.23
N HIS A 10 8.97 -23.57 28.80
CA HIS A 10 8.57 -23.34 27.40
C HIS A 10 9.13 -21.99 26.93
N CYS A 11 10.45 -21.97 26.90
CA CYS A 11 11.19 -21.25 25.86
C CYS A 11 10.73 -21.81 24.50
N LYS A 12 9.61 -21.30 23.95
CA LYS A 12 9.43 -21.23 22.50
C LYS A 12 10.26 -20.01 22.09
N LYS A 13 11.58 -20.11 21.90
CA LYS A 13 12.14 -20.50 20.59
C LYS A 13 11.06 -20.46 19.52
N PHE A 14 10.63 -19.25 19.14
CA PHE A 14 10.25 -19.03 17.75
C PHE A 14 11.53 -19.23 16.93
N TYR A 15 11.75 -20.50 16.63
CA TYR A 15 12.31 -20.91 15.37
C TYR A 15 11.65 -20.01 14.31
N PHE A 16 12.43 -19.10 13.74
CA PHE A 16 12.24 -18.66 12.37
C PHE A 16 12.92 -19.71 11.48
N PRO A 17 12.26 -20.80 11.03
CA PRO A 17 12.82 -21.59 9.93
C PRO A 17 12.25 -21.10 8.60
N CYS A 18 13.15 -20.99 7.63
CA CYS A 18 12.92 -21.16 6.20
C CYS A 18 12.40 -20.04 5.28
N ASN A 19 11.86 -18.90 5.72
CA ASN A 19 11.44 -17.86 4.73
C ASN A 19 12.35 -16.63 4.61
N VAL A 20 13.08 -16.24 5.66
CA VAL A 20 14.13 -15.21 5.54
C VAL A 20 15.41 -15.79 4.89
N LEU A 21 15.62 -17.11 5.04
CA LEU A 21 16.74 -17.81 4.39
C LEU A 21 16.57 -17.88 2.86
N PHE A 22 15.33 -17.92 2.36
CA PHE A 22 15.04 -17.91 0.92
C PHE A 22 15.35 -16.54 0.28
N GLY A 23 15.07 -15.45 1.01
CA GLY A 23 15.49 -14.09 0.62
C GLY A 23 17.01 -13.93 0.62
N ALA A 24 17.70 -14.45 1.64
CA ALA A 24 19.16 -14.40 1.74
C ALA A 24 19.87 -15.28 0.68
N LEU A 25 19.32 -16.45 0.33
CA LEU A 25 19.84 -17.30 -0.76
C LEU A 25 19.66 -16.61 -2.12
N ARG A 26 18.49 -16.00 -2.38
CA ARG A 26 18.22 -15.26 -3.61
C ARG A 26 19.06 -13.99 -3.73
N PHE A 27 19.31 -13.27 -2.62
CA PHE A 27 20.20 -12.10 -2.59
C PHE A 27 21.66 -12.46 -2.85
N LYS A 28 22.17 -13.56 -2.29
CA LYS A 28 23.52 -14.07 -2.60
C LYS A 28 23.64 -14.48 -4.06
N VAL A 29 22.65 -15.16 -4.63
CA VAL A 29 22.61 -15.47 -6.07
C VAL A 29 22.61 -14.17 -6.89
N PHE A 30 21.88 -13.15 -6.46
CA PHE A 30 21.80 -11.86 -7.13
C PHE A 30 23.12 -11.09 -7.12
N LEU A 31 23.77 -10.98 -5.95
CA LEU A 31 25.11 -10.41 -5.81
C LEU A 31 26.15 -11.19 -6.59
N THR A 32 26.02 -12.51 -6.63
CA THR A 32 26.93 -13.37 -7.42
C THR A 32 26.71 -13.13 -8.91
N LEU A 33 25.46 -13.03 -9.37
CA LEU A 33 25.14 -12.74 -10.77
C LEU A 33 25.55 -11.33 -11.18
N TYR A 34 25.30 -10.35 -10.31
CA TYR A 34 25.77 -8.98 -10.50
C TYR A 34 27.30 -8.94 -10.59
N ARG A 35 28.02 -9.59 -9.66
CA ARG A 35 29.50 -9.67 -9.70
C ARG A 35 30.00 -10.39 -10.95
N ILE A 36 29.35 -11.47 -11.38
CA ILE A 36 29.71 -12.21 -12.60
C ILE A 36 29.51 -11.33 -13.84
N GLU A 37 28.36 -10.64 -13.96
CA GLU A 37 28.07 -9.77 -15.10
C GLU A 37 28.93 -8.50 -15.10
N PHE A 38 29.19 -7.92 -13.93
CA PHE A 38 30.13 -6.81 -13.78
C PHE A 38 31.56 -7.22 -14.16
N ALA A 39 32.01 -8.41 -13.74
CA ALA A 39 33.30 -8.98 -14.13
C ALA A 39 33.36 -9.31 -15.63
N LYS A 40 32.28 -9.81 -16.24
CA LYS A 40 32.17 -9.99 -17.69
C LYS A 40 32.20 -8.66 -18.44
N MET A 41 31.57 -7.62 -17.94
CA MET A 41 31.64 -6.27 -18.50
C MET A 41 33.08 -5.76 -18.55
N ASN A 42 33.81 -5.87 -17.43
CA ASN A 42 35.19 -5.40 -17.34
C ASN A 42 36.10 -6.20 -18.30
N ARG A 43 35.82 -7.49 -18.47
CA ARG A 43 36.52 -8.36 -19.45
C ARG A 43 36.15 -8.04 -20.90
N ARG A 44 34.89 -7.71 -21.20
CA ARG A 44 34.41 -7.29 -22.53
C ARG A 44 34.92 -5.91 -22.94
N ARG A 45 35.17 -5.00 -22.00
CA ARG A 45 35.83 -3.71 -22.30
C ARG A 45 37.26 -3.88 -22.83
N THR A 46 37.88 -5.02 -22.54
CA THR A 46 39.26 -5.36 -22.96
C THR A 46 39.31 -6.12 -24.29
N ALA A 47 38.20 -6.71 -24.73
CA ALA A 47 38.10 -7.43 -26.00
C ALA A 47 37.11 -6.70 -26.91
N ASN A 48 37.54 -6.21 -28.08
CA ASN A 48 36.69 -5.51 -29.08
C ASN A 48 35.61 -6.42 -29.71
N ASN A 49 34.73 -7.00 -28.90
CA ASN A 49 33.56 -7.76 -29.36
C ASN A 49 32.36 -6.81 -29.41
N PHE A 50 31.88 -6.53 -30.62
CA PHE A 50 30.72 -5.69 -30.86
C PHE A 50 29.46 -6.38 -30.31
N THR A 51 28.87 -5.87 -29.22
CA THR A 51 27.60 -6.37 -28.68
C THR A 51 26.49 -5.36 -28.97
N HIS A 52 25.38 -5.81 -29.55
CA HIS A 52 24.21 -4.97 -29.84
C HIS A 52 23.45 -4.51 -28.59
N VAL A 53 23.70 -5.13 -27.43
CA VAL A 53 23.05 -4.80 -26.16
C VAL A 53 23.74 -3.60 -25.48
N SER A 54 22.98 -2.52 -25.25
CA SER A 54 23.50 -1.33 -24.56
C SER A 54 23.68 -1.60 -23.07
N PRO A 55 24.91 -1.52 -22.52
CA PRO A 55 25.15 -1.77 -21.10
C PRO A 55 24.35 -0.80 -20.21
N CYS A 56 24.26 0.48 -20.60
CA CYS A 56 23.56 1.50 -19.83
C CYS A 56 22.09 1.14 -19.58
N VAL A 57 21.38 0.67 -20.61
CA VAL A 57 19.98 0.26 -20.52
C VAL A 57 19.83 -0.96 -19.60
N LYS A 58 20.71 -1.97 -19.76
CA LYS A 58 20.74 -3.19 -18.94
C LYS A 58 20.88 -2.87 -17.44
N TYR A 59 21.86 -2.04 -17.08
CA TYR A 59 22.11 -1.69 -15.67
C TYR A 59 21.07 -0.75 -15.09
N MET A 60 20.49 0.14 -15.90
CA MET A 60 19.43 1.03 -15.43
C MET A 60 18.15 0.25 -15.08
N ILE A 61 17.70 -0.66 -15.96
CA ILE A 61 16.54 -1.54 -15.67
C ILE A 61 16.81 -2.40 -14.45
N PHE A 62 18.02 -2.97 -14.35
CA PHE A 62 18.41 -3.77 -13.20
C PHE A 62 18.36 -2.98 -11.89
N LEU A 63 18.95 -1.78 -11.85
CA LEU A 63 19.00 -0.95 -10.65
C LEU A 63 17.60 -0.53 -10.20
N LEU A 64 16.77 -0.04 -11.13
CA LEU A 64 15.39 0.37 -10.83
C LEU A 64 14.58 -0.80 -10.28
N ASN A 65 14.60 -1.96 -10.95
CA ASN A 65 13.88 -3.13 -10.48
C ASN A 65 14.44 -3.69 -9.17
N PHE A 66 15.74 -3.55 -8.90
CA PHE A 66 16.31 -4.01 -7.64
C PHE A 66 15.82 -3.17 -6.45
N ILE A 67 15.66 -1.85 -6.63
CA ILE A 67 15.08 -0.97 -5.61
C ILE A 67 13.62 -1.37 -5.34
N PHE A 68 12.81 -1.56 -6.39
CA PHE A 68 11.43 -2.01 -6.22
C PHE A 68 11.33 -3.41 -5.61
N TRP A 69 12.25 -4.30 -5.92
CA TRP A 69 12.31 -5.64 -5.32
C TRP A 69 12.57 -5.57 -3.81
N LEU A 70 13.48 -4.71 -3.36
CA LEU A 70 13.71 -4.46 -1.92
C LEU A 70 12.47 -3.84 -1.26
N PHE A 71 11.83 -2.88 -1.92
CA PHE A 71 10.60 -2.25 -1.43
C PHE A 71 9.45 -3.26 -1.32
N GLY A 72 9.22 -4.10 -2.32
CA GLY A 72 8.23 -5.17 -2.27
C GLY A 72 8.50 -6.18 -1.15
N GLY A 73 9.78 -6.54 -0.94
CA GLY A 73 10.19 -7.38 0.18
C GLY A 73 9.91 -6.75 1.55
N LEU A 74 10.15 -5.43 1.69
CA LEU A 74 9.84 -4.67 2.89
C LEU A 74 8.33 -4.64 3.15
N LEU A 75 7.51 -4.35 2.14
CA LEU A 75 6.04 -4.34 2.25
C LEU A 75 5.50 -5.69 2.71
N ILE A 76 5.99 -6.79 2.12
CA ILE A 76 5.61 -8.14 2.55
C ILE A 76 6.03 -8.38 4.00
N GLY A 77 7.24 -7.96 4.39
CA GLY A 77 7.74 -8.13 5.76
C GLY A 77 6.87 -7.39 6.80
N VAL A 78 6.57 -6.12 6.55
CA VAL A 78 5.72 -5.31 7.43
C VAL A 78 4.27 -5.83 7.43
N GLY A 79 3.72 -6.17 6.26
CA GLY A 79 2.37 -6.71 6.14
C GLY A 79 2.22 -8.05 6.85
N LEU A 80 3.19 -8.96 6.74
CA LEU A 80 3.20 -10.23 7.46
C LEU A 80 3.33 -10.03 8.98
N TYR A 81 4.15 -9.07 9.41
CA TYR A 81 4.27 -8.74 10.83
C TYR A 81 2.92 -8.29 11.40
N ALA A 82 2.28 -7.31 10.75
CA ALA A 82 0.96 -6.81 11.17
C ALA A 82 -0.12 -7.91 11.11
N PHE A 83 -0.10 -8.74 10.07
CA PHE A 83 -1.05 -9.85 9.93
C PHE A 83 -0.91 -10.89 11.05
N VAL A 84 0.33 -11.25 11.43
CA VAL A 84 0.58 -12.21 12.52
C VAL A 84 0.16 -11.65 13.87
N ASP A 85 0.38 -10.36 14.12
CA ASP A 85 -0.06 -9.69 15.35
C ASP A 85 -1.59 -9.71 15.47
N LYS A 86 -2.30 -9.33 14.40
CA LYS A 86 -3.77 -9.42 14.31
C LYS A 86 -4.26 -10.85 14.53
N TRP A 87 -3.62 -11.81 13.87
CA TRP A 87 -3.97 -13.23 14.02
C TRP A 87 -3.89 -13.72 15.46
N GLN A 88 -2.90 -13.25 16.22
CA GLN A 88 -2.76 -13.62 17.64
C GLN A 88 -3.81 -12.95 18.52
N ALA A 89 -4.27 -11.74 18.17
CA ALA A 89 -5.24 -10.97 18.94
C ALA A 89 -6.69 -11.41 18.71
N THR A 90 -7.12 -11.54 17.45
CA THR A 90 -8.52 -11.82 17.07
C THR A 90 -8.74 -13.23 16.52
N GLY A 91 -7.67 -14.01 16.32
CA GLY A 91 -7.75 -15.35 15.74
C GLY A 91 -7.82 -15.31 14.21
N TRP A 92 -8.80 -16.00 13.63
CA TRP A 92 -8.92 -16.12 12.17
C TRP A 92 -9.57 -14.87 11.57
N VAL A 93 -8.96 -14.30 10.53
CA VAL A 93 -9.58 -13.25 9.71
C VAL A 93 -10.68 -13.88 8.88
N LYS A 94 -11.95 -13.49 9.13
CA LYS A 94 -13.07 -13.87 8.28
C LYS A 94 -12.97 -13.07 6.98
N VAL A 95 -12.83 -13.77 5.86
CA VAL A 95 -12.82 -13.19 4.52
C VAL A 95 -14.04 -13.73 3.80
N GLU A 96 -15.12 -12.95 3.76
CA GLU A 96 -16.37 -13.35 3.12
C GLU A 96 -16.52 -12.68 1.75
N THR A 97 -15.95 -11.48 1.59
CA THR A 97 -16.02 -10.68 0.37
C THR A 97 -14.66 -10.09 -0.02
N VAL A 98 -14.54 -9.67 -1.29
CA VAL A 98 -13.34 -8.99 -1.78
C VAL A 98 -13.08 -7.67 -1.05
N TYR A 99 -14.13 -7.00 -0.57
CA TYR A 99 -14.02 -5.76 0.20
C TYR A 99 -13.32 -5.97 1.55
N ASP A 100 -13.48 -7.14 2.17
CA ASP A 100 -12.81 -7.46 3.44
C ASP A 100 -11.29 -7.58 3.26
N ILE A 101 -10.86 -8.01 2.06
CA ILE A 101 -9.44 -8.05 1.69
C ILE A 101 -8.91 -6.63 1.44
N ILE A 102 -9.69 -5.79 0.74
CA ILE A 102 -9.27 -4.42 0.37
C ILE A 102 -9.19 -3.52 1.61
N LEU A 103 -10.08 -3.68 2.58
CA LEU A 103 -10.09 -2.87 3.80
C LEU A 103 -9.04 -3.31 4.82
N ASN A 104 -8.54 -4.55 4.73
CA ASN A 104 -7.50 -5.02 5.63
C ASN A 104 -6.11 -4.57 5.14
N ILE A 105 -5.59 -3.49 5.73
CA ILE A 105 -4.33 -2.85 5.35
C ILE A 105 -3.18 -3.86 5.28
N SER A 106 -3.09 -4.78 6.25
CA SER A 106 -2.03 -5.80 6.30
C SER A 106 -2.09 -6.76 5.10
N LEU A 107 -3.28 -7.19 4.69
CA LEU A 107 -3.47 -8.05 3.51
C LEU A 107 -3.14 -7.31 2.21
N VAL A 108 -3.58 -6.06 2.07
CA VAL A 108 -3.25 -5.21 0.92
C VAL A 108 -1.73 -5.04 0.79
N MET A 109 -1.02 -4.80 1.89
CA MET A 109 0.44 -4.70 1.89
C MET A 109 1.13 -6.00 1.45
N ILE A 110 0.65 -7.16 1.91
CA ILE A 110 1.20 -8.47 1.50
C ILE A 110 0.95 -8.73 0.01
N ILE A 111 -0.27 -8.51 -0.47
CA ILE A 111 -0.66 -8.79 -1.87
C ILE A 111 0.08 -7.84 -2.82
N SER A 112 -0.01 -6.53 -2.58
CA SER A 112 0.68 -5.52 -3.41
C SER A 112 2.19 -5.68 -3.36
N GLY A 113 2.77 -5.90 -2.17
CA GLY A 113 4.19 -6.20 -1.99
C GLY A 113 4.62 -7.47 -2.73
N GLY A 114 3.80 -8.52 -2.72
CA GLY A 114 4.00 -9.77 -3.46
C GLY A 114 4.05 -9.55 -4.97
N VAL A 115 3.10 -8.78 -5.50
CA VAL A 115 3.05 -8.42 -6.92
C VAL A 115 4.31 -7.63 -7.32
N ILE A 116 4.65 -6.58 -6.57
CA ILE A 116 5.87 -5.77 -6.81
C ILE A 116 7.11 -6.67 -6.77
N PHE A 117 7.23 -7.52 -5.75
CA PHE A 117 8.38 -8.41 -5.58
C PHE A 117 8.55 -9.37 -6.78
N VAL A 118 7.46 -9.99 -7.26
CA VAL A 118 7.52 -10.94 -8.39
C VAL A 118 7.84 -10.23 -9.70
N VAL A 119 7.16 -9.13 -10.00
CA VAL A 119 7.36 -8.38 -11.25
C VAL A 119 8.78 -7.80 -11.30
N SER A 120 9.25 -7.19 -10.22
CA SER A 120 10.60 -6.64 -10.14
C SER A 120 11.68 -7.73 -10.15
N PHE A 121 11.43 -8.89 -9.53
CA PHE A 121 12.34 -10.03 -9.63
C PHE A 121 12.47 -10.53 -11.07
N ALA A 122 11.34 -10.65 -11.79
CA ALA A 122 11.34 -11.02 -13.21
C ALA A 122 12.10 -10.00 -14.07
N GLY A 123 11.91 -8.71 -13.83
CA GLY A 123 12.66 -7.63 -14.51
C GLY A 123 14.17 -7.72 -14.29
N CYS A 124 14.61 -7.90 -13.04
CA CYS A 124 16.02 -8.04 -12.72
C CYS A 124 16.67 -9.28 -13.34
N VAL A 125 16.04 -10.45 -13.18
CA VAL A 125 16.57 -11.72 -13.72
C VAL A 125 16.53 -11.70 -15.25
N GLY A 126 15.45 -11.17 -15.84
CA GLY A 126 15.31 -10.99 -17.29
C GLY A 126 16.44 -10.13 -17.86
N ALA A 127 16.75 -9.00 -17.23
CA ALA A 127 17.85 -8.12 -17.63
C ALA A 127 19.23 -8.79 -17.46
N LEU A 128 19.52 -9.39 -16.30
CA LEU A 128 20.84 -10.00 -16.04
C LEU A 128 21.10 -11.26 -16.88
N ARG A 129 20.11 -12.13 -17.02
CA ARG A 129 20.23 -13.41 -17.73
C ARG A 129 19.96 -13.29 -19.23
N GLU A 130 19.63 -12.10 -19.72
CA GLU A 130 19.26 -11.87 -21.12
C GLU A 130 18.14 -12.86 -21.56
N ASN A 131 17.20 -13.12 -20.65
CA ASN A 131 16.10 -14.04 -20.88
C ASN A 131 14.86 -13.27 -21.37
N THR A 132 14.56 -13.45 -22.65
CA THR A 132 13.47 -12.76 -23.35
C THR A 132 12.09 -13.16 -22.84
N CYS A 133 11.90 -14.39 -22.33
CA CYS A 133 10.62 -14.80 -21.75
C CYS A 133 10.29 -14.00 -20.48
N LEU A 134 11.27 -13.85 -19.57
CA LEU A 134 11.13 -13.05 -18.35
C LEU A 134 10.95 -11.55 -18.64
N LEU A 135 11.65 -11.01 -19.64
CA LEU A 135 11.48 -9.62 -20.08
C LEU A 135 10.11 -9.38 -20.74
N LYS A 136 9.59 -10.34 -21.51
CA LYS A 136 8.24 -10.30 -22.08
C LYS A 136 7.19 -10.30 -20.98
N PHE A 137 7.31 -11.19 -19.99
CA PHE A 137 6.43 -11.23 -18.82
C PHE A 137 6.46 -9.90 -18.05
N TYR A 138 7.65 -9.38 -17.74
CA TYR A 138 7.82 -8.09 -17.07
C TYR A 138 7.14 -6.95 -17.83
N SER A 139 7.38 -6.84 -19.13
CA SER A 139 6.80 -5.79 -19.97
C SER A 139 5.27 -5.91 -20.08
N LEU A 140 4.74 -7.14 -20.14
CA LEU A 140 3.29 -7.39 -20.15
C LEU A 140 2.63 -6.97 -18.84
N CYS A 141 3.22 -7.29 -17.69
CA CYS A 141 2.73 -6.84 -16.39
C CYS A 141 2.70 -5.31 -16.28
N LEU A 142 3.78 -4.64 -16.71
CA LEU A 142 3.81 -3.17 -16.72
C LEU A 142 2.76 -2.56 -17.64
N LEU A 143 2.49 -3.19 -18.80
CA LEU A 143 1.43 -2.74 -19.69
C LEU A 143 0.05 -2.88 -19.02
N ILE A 144 -0.21 -4.00 -18.34
CA ILE A 144 -1.47 -4.21 -17.60
C ILE A 144 -1.64 -3.14 -16.51
N PHE A 145 -0.60 -2.85 -15.73
CA PHE A 145 -0.68 -1.78 -14.73
C PHE A 145 -0.96 -0.41 -15.34
N PHE A 146 -0.36 -0.11 -16.50
CA PHE A 146 -0.61 1.15 -17.20
C PHE A 146 -2.07 1.25 -17.66
N LEU A 147 -2.64 0.16 -18.19
CA LEU A 147 -4.04 0.13 -18.58
C LEU A 147 -4.99 0.27 -17.39
N LEU A 148 -4.67 -0.36 -16.24
CA LEU A 148 -5.43 -0.21 -15.01
C LEU A 148 -5.36 1.22 -14.47
N GLU A 149 -4.18 1.85 -14.47
CA GLU A 149 -4.00 3.25 -14.07
C GLU A 149 -4.82 4.18 -14.96
N MET A 150 -4.77 3.99 -16.28
CA MET A 150 -5.59 4.76 -17.22
C MET A 150 -7.09 4.55 -16.99
N ALA A 151 -7.54 3.33 -16.70
CA ALA A 151 -8.94 3.06 -16.40
C ALA A 151 -9.39 3.79 -15.13
N VAL A 152 -8.60 3.72 -14.05
CA VAL A 152 -8.89 4.44 -12.80
C VAL A 152 -8.91 5.95 -13.02
N ALA A 153 -7.95 6.49 -13.78
CA ALA A 153 -7.89 7.92 -14.10
C ALA A 153 -9.12 8.38 -14.91
N ILE A 154 -9.54 7.59 -15.91
CA ILE A 154 -10.73 7.89 -16.72
C ILE A 154 -11.99 7.86 -15.86
N ILE A 155 -12.19 6.83 -15.04
CA ILE A 155 -13.40 6.72 -14.23
C ILE A 155 -13.42 7.83 -13.16
N GLY A 156 -12.28 8.11 -12.52
CA GLY A 156 -12.10 9.21 -11.57
C GLY A 156 -12.41 10.58 -12.14
N PHE A 157 -12.00 10.84 -13.38
CA PHE A 157 -12.14 12.15 -14.01
C PHE A 157 -13.49 12.33 -14.72
N VAL A 158 -13.97 11.31 -15.44
CA VAL A 158 -15.19 11.40 -16.26
C VAL A 158 -16.45 11.15 -15.44
N PHE A 159 -16.38 10.27 -14.43
CA PHE A 159 -17.54 9.85 -13.65
C PHE A 159 -17.31 10.05 -12.13
N PRO A 160 -17.05 11.28 -11.66
CA PRO A 160 -16.73 11.54 -10.26
C PRO A 160 -17.88 11.16 -9.31
N HIS A 161 -19.14 11.37 -9.72
CA HIS A 161 -20.30 10.99 -8.92
C HIS A 161 -20.44 9.46 -8.78
N THR A 162 -20.19 8.70 -9.85
CA THR A 162 -20.21 7.23 -9.79
C THR A 162 -19.07 6.71 -8.90
N MET A 163 -17.90 7.34 -8.95
CA MET A 163 -16.80 6.96 -8.05
C MET A 163 -17.15 7.23 -6.59
N GLN A 164 -17.79 8.36 -6.30
CA GLN A 164 -18.27 8.67 -4.95
C GLN A 164 -19.30 7.68 -4.45
N SER A 165 -20.33 7.36 -5.26
CA SER A 165 -21.36 6.41 -4.85
C SER A 165 -20.76 5.02 -4.60
N VAL A 166 -19.84 4.57 -5.45
CA VAL A 166 -19.13 3.30 -5.24
C VAL A 166 -18.32 3.34 -3.95
N LEU A 167 -17.62 4.45 -3.66
CA LEU A 167 -16.85 4.57 -2.42
C LEU A 167 -17.76 4.57 -1.18
N GLU A 168 -18.86 5.31 -1.22
CA GLU A 168 -19.80 5.41 -0.12
C GLU A 168 -20.50 4.07 0.15
N GLU A 169 -21.08 3.44 -0.88
CA GLU A 169 -21.82 2.18 -0.75
C GLU A 169 -20.92 0.99 -0.41
N SER A 170 -19.70 0.95 -0.98
CA SER A 170 -18.82 -0.22 -0.81
C SER A 170 -18.03 -0.20 0.48
N PHE A 171 -17.74 0.98 1.03
CA PHE A 171 -16.78 1.12 2.11
C PHE A 171 -17.32 1.77 3.39
N THR A 172 -18.31 2.66 3.34
CA THR A 172 -18.73 3.44 4.54
C THR A 172 -19.12 2.53 5.69
N ASP A 173 -20.06 1.61 5.48
CA ASP A 173 -20.59 0.79 6.57
C ASP A 173 -19.48 -0.09 7.17
N LYS A 174 -18.73 -0.78 6.32
CA LYS A 174 -17.63 -1.65 6.76
C LYS A 174 -16.52 -0.91 7.48
N ILE A 175 -16.09 0.25 6.97
CA ILE A 175 -15.03 1.07 7.58
C ILE A 175 -15.47 1.58 8.94
N ILE A 176 -16.69 2.09 9.04
CA ILE A 176 -17.20 2.68 10.28
C ILE A 176 -17.49 1.60 11.32
N GLU A 177 -18.11 0.47 10.94
CA GLU A 177 -18.35 -0.66 11.84
C GLU A 177 -17.03 -1.24 12.37
N SER A 178 -16.04 -1.44 11.50
CA SER A 178 -14.76 -2.07 11.86
C SER A 178 -13.75 -1.12 12.54
N TYR A 179 -14.11 0.16 12.75
CA TYR A 179 -13.20 1.18 13.28
C TYR A 179 -12.50 0.78 14.58
N ARG A 180 -13.20 0.15 15.53
CA ARG A 180 -12.63 -0.32 16.81
C ARG A 180 -12.05 -1.73 16.76
N GLU A 181 -12.28 -2.47 15.67
CA GLU A 181 -11.87 -3.87 15.53
C GLU A 181 -10.45 -4.01 15.01
N ASP A 182 -10.00 -3.07 14.17
CA ASP A 182 -8.67 -3.08 13.58
C ASP A 182 -7.88 -1.80 13.96
N PRO A 183 -6.85 -1.91 14.81
CA PRO A 183 -6.02 -0.77 15.21
C PRO A 183 -5.34 -0.05 14.04
N ASP A 184 -4.98 -0.76 12.98
CA ASP A 184 -4.36 -0.12 11.80
C ASP A 184 -5.40 0.71 11.05
N LEU A 185 -6.61 0.17 10.90
CA LEU A 185 -7.73 0.89 10.30
C LEU A 185 -8.12 2.10 11.14
N GLN A 186 -8.17 1.95 12.47
CA GLN A 186 -8.45 3.03 13.40
C GLN A 186 -7.45 4.18 13.21
N ASN A 187 -6.15 3.88 13.24
CA ASN A 187 -5.09 4.86 13.06
C ASN A 187 -5.16 5.54 11.69
N PHE A 188 -5.49 4.79 10.63
CA PHE A 188 -5.64 5.34 9.28
C PHE A 188 -6.83 6.30 9.17
N ILE A 189 -7.98 5.93 9.74
CA ILE A 189 -9.17 6.79 9.77
C ILE A 189 -8.90 8.03 10.62
N ASP A 190 -8.28 7.87 11.80
CA ASP A 190 -7.95 8.98 12.68
C ASP A 190 -7.02 9.98 11.98
N PHE A 191 -6.00 9.48 11.26
CA PHE A 191 -5.10 10.29 10.44
C PHE A 191 -5.86 11.01 9.31
N ALA A 192 -6.70 10.29 8.56
CA ALA A 192 -7.44 10.87 7.44
C ALA A 192 -8.40 11.98 7.91
N GLN A 193 -9.10 11.77 9.03
CA GLN A 193 -10.01 12.76 9.60
C GLN A 193 -9.29 14.03 10.06
N GLN A 194 -8.11 13.88 10.67
CA GLN A 194 -7.28 15.00 11.09
C GLN A 194 -6.69 15.76 9.90
N GLU A 195 -6.15 15.05 8.91
CA GLU A 195 -5.50 15.62 7.74
C GLU A 195 -6.49 16.37 6.84
N PHE A 196 -7.64 15.74 6.55
CA PHE A 196 -8.66 16.31 5.67
C PHE A 196 -9.72 17.14 6.42
N ARG A 197 -9.61 17.27 7.75
CA ARG A 197 -10.53 18.05 8.60
C ARG A 197 -12.00 17.68 8.35
N CYS A 198 -12.25 16.38 8.44
CA CYS A 198 -13.55 15.78 8.17
C CYS A 198 -13.92 14.81 9.30
N CYS A 199 -15.19 14.39 9.34
CA CYS A 199 -15.68 13.38 10.27
C CYS A 199 -16.69 12.47 9.57
N GLY A 200 -16.53 11.16 9.77
CA GLY A 200 -17.24 10.15 8.98
C GLY A 200 -16.69 10.02 7.56
N LEU A 201 -17.39 9.26 6.72
CA LEU A 201 -16.95 8.94 5.36
C LEU A 201 -17.86 9.56 4.31
N SER A 202 -19.17 9.31 4.43
CA SER A 202 -20.20 9.64 3.46
C SER A 202 -20.73 11.06 3.60
N SER A 203 -21.66 11.45 2.72
CA SER A 203 -22.40 12.71 2.81
C SER A 203 -23.13 12.95 4.16
N GLU A 204 -23.47 11.91 4.93
CA GLU A 204 -24.02 12.03 6.30
C GLU A 204 -23.00 12.58 7.31
N GLY A 205 -21.71 12.50 6.97
CA GLY A 205 -20.61 13.05 7.73
C GLY A 205 -20.52 12.47 9.14
N PHE A 206 -20.51 13.33 10.15
CA PHE A 206 -20.33 12.89 11.54
C PHE A 206 -21.42 11.93 12.06
N LEU A 207 -22.58 11.86 11.38
CA LEU A 207 -23.66 10.94 11.72
C LEU A 207 -23.40 9.50 11.26
N ASP A 208 -22.43 9.26 10.38
CA ASP A 208 -22.01 7.91 10.00
C ASP A 208 -21.64 7.08 11.23
N TRP A 209 -21.06 7.72 12.25
CA TRP A 209 -20.66 7.08 13.51
C TRP A 209 -21.81 6.43 14.27
N SER A 210 -23.07 6.77 13.97
CA SER A 210 -24.23 6.04 14.51
C SER A 210 -24.26 4.55 14.13
N LYS A 211 -23.58 4.17 13.04
CA LYS A 211 -23.47 2.78 12.56
C LYS A 211 -22.47 1.95 13.37
N ASN A 212 -21.50 2.59 14.04
CA ASN A 212 -20.52 1.87 14.85
C ASN A 212 -21.12 1.46 16.21
N GLU A 213 -20.84 0.23 16.67
CA GLU A 213 -21.37 -0.34 17.92
C GLU A 213 -21.08 0.54 19.16
N TYR A 214 -19.94 1.23 19.21
CA TYR A 214 -19.52 2.02 20.37
C TYR A 214 -20.05 3.45 20.37
N PHE A 215 -20.33 4.01 19.19
CA PHE A 215 -20.78 5.39 19.01
C PHE A 215 -22.29 5.50 18.77
N ASN A 216 -22.96 4.38 18.48
CA ASN A 216 -24.41 4.32 18.39
C ASN A 216 -25.08 4.83 19.67
N CYS A 217 -26.09 5.70 19.53
CA CYS A 217 -26.82 6.29 20.66
C CYS A 217 -27.51 5.28 21.59
N SER A 218 -27.87 4.11 21.05
CA SER A 218 -28.49 3.01 21.81
C SER A 218 -27.46 2.11 22.50
N SER A 219 -26.17 2.34 22.25
CA SER A 219 -25.07 1.56 22.83
C SER A 219 -24.95 1.81 24.34
N PRO A 220 -24.59 0.79 25.14
CA PRO A 220 -24.21 0.98 26.54
C PRO A 220 -22.83 1.66 26.70
N SER A 221 -22.11 1.89 25.60
CA SER A 221 -20.81 2.55 25.59
C SER A 221 -20.83 3.95 26.20
N VAL A 222 -19.72 4.33 26.83
CA VAL A 222 -19.50 5.71 27.31
C VAL A 222 -19.41 6.72 26.16
N GLU A 223 -19.03 6.26 24.96
CA GLU A 223 -18.89 7.06 23.75
C GLU A 223 -20.19 7.13 22.92
N ARG A 224 -21.31 6.63 23.44
CA ARG A 224 -22.61 6.64 22.74
C ARG A 224 -23.01 8.06 22.33
N CYS A 225 -23.67 8.16 21.17
CA CYS A 225 -23.98 9.44 20.52
C CYS A 225 -22.75 10.34 20.29
N GLY A 226 -21.54 9.75 20.28
CA GLY A 226 -20.30 10.48 20.13
C GLY A 226 -19.64 10.26 18.78
N VAL A 227 -18.48 10.87 18.59
CA VAL A 227 -17.59 10.61 17.44
C VAL A 227 -16.17 10.43 17.96
N PRO A 228 -15.28 9.80 17.17
CA PRO A 228 -13.86 9.72 17.52
C PRO A 228 -13.21 11.08 17.77
N PHE A 229 -12.18 11.07 18.62
CA PHE A 229 -11.43 12.27 18.97
C PHE A 229 -10.76 12.94 17.76
N SER A 230 -10.43 12.18 16.72
CA SER A 230 -9.88 12.64 15.44
C SER A 230 -10.81 13.61 14.69
N CYS A 231 -12.12 13.56 14.96
CA CYS A 231 -13.09 14.49 14.38
C CYS A 231 -13.07 15.89 15.02
N CYS A 232 -12.33 16.11 16.10
CA CYS A 232 -12.39 17.35 16.85
C CYS A 232 -11.50 18.45 16.27
N MET A 233 -12.05 19.66 16.13
CA MET A 233 -11.36 20.79 15.46
C MET A 233 -10.18 21.33 16.28
N ASN A 234 -10.36 21.42 17.59
CA ASN A 234 -9.38 21.95 18.53
C ASN A 234 -9.09 20.90 19.60
N ALA A 235 -8.60 19.74 19.15
CA ALA A 235 -8.22 18.70 20.10
C ALA A 235 -7.12 19.20 21.06
N THR A 236 -6.30 20.18 20.69
CA THR A 236 -5.41 20.91 21.60
C THR A 236 -6.08 22.18 22.11
N ASP A 237 -6.33 22.27 23.43
CA ASP A 237 -6.77 23.52 24.03
C ASP A 237 -5.53 24.39 24.36
N ILE A 238 -5.60 25.67 23.96
CA ILE A 238 -4.47 26.60 23.74
C ILE A 238 -3.75 27.03 25.04
N SER A 239 -4.11 26.46 26.20
CA SER A 239 -3.54 26.86 27.50
C SER A 239 -2.72 25.79 28.21
N GLY A 240 -2.68 24.54 27.73
CA GLY A 240 -2.06 23.45 28.51
C GLY A 240 -1.48 22.26 27.75
N GLY A 241 -1.54 22.23 26.41
CA GLY A 241 -1.00 21.10 25.62
C GLY A 241 -1.70 19.76 25.88
N LEU A 242 -2.86 19.76 26.55
CA LEU A 242 -3.64 18.58 26.84
C LEU A 242 -4.66 18.36 25.71
N MET A 243 -4.67 17.16 25.13
CA MET A 243 -5.64 16.79 24.13
C MET A 243 -7.02 16.58 24.76
N ASN A 244 -8.05 17.32 24.35
CA ASN A 244 -9.43 17.08 24.77
C ASN A 244 -9.99 15.87 24.01
N ILE A 245 -9.79 14.67 24.55
CA ILE A 245 -10.28 13.41 23.96
C ILE A 245 -11.82 13.29 24.09
N MET A 246 -12.46 14.10 24.95
CA MET A 246 -13.90 14.06 25.22
C MET A 246 -14.75 15.00 24.36
N CYS A 247 -14.12 15.80 23.48
CA CYS A 247 -14.79 16.76 22.59
C CYS A 247 -15.90 16.13 21.72
N GLY A 248 -15.75 14.86 21.37
CA GLY A 248 -16.71 14.12 20.53
C GLY A 248 -17.89 13.53 21.28
N TYR A 249 -17.98 13.63 22.61
CA TYR A 249 -19.03 12.96 23.38
C TYR A 249 -20.39 13.67 23.22
N GLY A 250 -21.44 12.90 22.95
CA GLY A 250 -22.82 13.38 22.84
C GLY A 250 -23.09 14.37 21.69
N VAL A 251 -22.13 14.55 20.77
CA VAL A 251 -22.27 15.54 19.69
C VAL A 251 -23.33 15.17 18.66
N GLN A 252 -23.68 13.88 18.52
CA GLN A 252 -24.75 13.42 17.63
C GLN A 252 -26.15 13.86 18.12
N GLU A 253 -26.32 14.20 19.40
CA GLU A 253 -27.59 14.71 19.93
C GLU A 253 -27.77 16.22 19.70
N LEU A 254 -26.69 16.92 19.34
CA LEU A 254 -26.71 18.36 19.15
C LEU A 254 -27.22 18.73 17.74
N PRO A 255 -27.88 19.89 17.58
CA PRO A 255 -28.12 20.44 16.26
C PRO A 255 -26.80 20.64 15.50
N VAL A 256 -26.80 20.42 14.18
CA VAL A 256 -25.59 20.50 13.33
C VAL A 256 -24.82 21.82 13.51
N ALA A 257 -25.54 22.93 13.72
CA ALA A 257 -24.94 24.25 13.95
C ALA A 257 -24.15 24.36 15.27
N GLU A 258 -24.51 23.56 16.27
CA GLU A 258 -23.80 23.48 17.55
C GLU A 258 -22.70 22.41 17.53
N ALA A 259 -22.97 21.26 16.90
CA ALA A 259 -21.97 20.22 16.66
C ALA A 259 -20.77 20.76 15.85
N GLY A 260 -21.05 21.54 14.81
CA GLY A 260 -20.05 22.21 13.96
C GLY A 260 -19.20 23.28 14.65
N LYS A 261 -19.44 23.58 15.93
CA LYS A 261 -18.54 24.39 16.77
C LYS A 261 -17.51 23.56 17.53
N LYS A 262 -17.71 22.25 17.62
CA LYS A 262 -16.85 21.31 18.38
C LYS A 262 -16.09 20.35 17.46
N VAL A 263 -16.78 19.79 16.46
CA VAL A 263 -16.26 18.75 15.56
C VAL A 263 -16.43 19.15 14.10
N TRP A 264 -15.63 18.55 13.23
CA TRP A 264 -15.90 18.55 11.80
C TRP A 264 -17.20 17.79 11.54
N THR A 265 -18.09 18.34 10.74
CA THR A 265 -19.40 17.71 10.46
C THR A 265 -19.48 17.07 9.08
N SER A 266 -18.58 17.44 8.17
CA SER A 266 -18.58 16.96 6.79
C SER A 266 -17.85 15.63 6.63
N GLY A 267 -18.37 14.76 5.78
CA GLY A 267 -17.74 13.49 5.42
C GLY A 267 -16.43 13.65 4.69
N CYS A 268 -15.54 12.66 4.89
CA CYS A 268 -14.21 12.69 4.29
C CYS A 268 -14.22 12.53 2.77
N ILE A 269 -15.15 11.76 2.18
CA ILE A 269 -15.21 11.59 0.72
C ILE A 269 -15.46 12.94 0.03
N GLU A 270 -16.38 13.73 0.57
CA GLU A 270 -16.69 15.06 0.02
C GLU A 270 -15.53 16.04 0.22
N MET A 271 -14.87 16.03 1.39
CA MET A 271 -13.72 16.90 1.62
C MET A 271 -12.51 16.54 0.75
N VAL A 272 -12.25 15.26 0.55
CA VAL A 272 -11.20 14.77 -0.37
C VAL A 272 -11.53 15.19 -1.81
N ARG A 273 -12.79 15.11 -2.24
CA ARG A 273 -13.22 15.60 -3.54
C ARG A 273 -12.96 17.09 -3.71
N ILE A 274 -13.41 17.92 -2.77
CA ILE A 274 -13.21 19.38 -2.80
C ILE A 274 -11.71 19.70 -2.83
N TRP A 275 -10.90 18.98 -2.04
CA TRP A 275 -9.45 19.11 -2.07
C TRP A 275 -8.86 18.74 -3.44
N ALA A 276 -9.35 17.66 -4.05
CA ALA A 276 -8.89 17.21 -5.36
C ALA A 276 -9.26 18.19 -6.47
N GLU A 277 -10.47 18.76 -6.46
CA GLU A 277 -10.89 19.79 -7.41
C GLU A 277 -10.02 21.05 -7.31
N ARG A 278 -9.67 21.48 -6.08
CA ARG A 278 -8.78 22.62 -5.85
C ARG A 278 -7.33 22.34 -6.28
N ASN A 279 -6.87 21.10 -6.16
CA ASN A 279 -5.50 20.69 -6.46
C ASN A 279 -5.38 19.91 -7.77
N LEU A 280 -6.36 20.03 -8.67
CA LEU A 280 -6.47 19.20 -9.87
C LEU A 280 -5.21 19.25 -10.74
N TYR A 281 -4.61 20.44 -10.90
CA TYR A 281 -3.38 20.59 -11.69
C TYR A 281 -2.20 19.82 -11.09
N THR A 282 -2.06 19.82 -9.77
CA THR A 282 -1.01 19.08 -9.07
C THR A 282 -1.22 17.57 -9.22
N ILE A 283 -2.45 17.10 -9.01
CA ILE A 283 -2.82 15.68 -9.15
C ILE A 283 -2.59 15.21 -10.59
N ALA A 284 -3.07 15.98 -11.58
CA ALA A 284 -2.88 15.67 -12.99
C ALA A 284 -1.40 15.65 -13.38
N GLY A 285 -0.59 16.58 -12.86
CA GLY A 285 0.86 16.60 -13.08
C GLY A 285 1.56 15.36 -12.51
N VAL A 286 1.20 14.94 -11.30
CA VAL A 286 1.74 13.72 -10.67
C VAL A 286 1.32 12.48 -11.46
N ALA A 287 0.04 12.34 -11.81
CA ALA A 287 -0.47 11.22 -12.60
C ALA A 287 0.21 11.12 -13.97
N LEU A 288 0.35 12.25 -14.68
CA LEU A 288 1.07 12.29 -15.95
C LEU A 288 2.55 11.90 -15.78
N GLY A 289 3.20 12.35 -14.71
CA GLY A 289 4.58 11.99 -14.40
C GLY A 289 4.75 10.48 -14.18
N ILE A 290 3.83 9.84 -13.45
CA ILE A 290 3.82 8.39 -13.23
C ILE A 290 3.63 7.65 -14.55
N ALA A 291 2.60 8.03 -15.32
CA ALA A 291 2.31 7.43 -16.62
C ALA A 291 3.50 7.51 -17.60
N LEU A 292 4.16 8.67 -17.70
CA LEU A 292 5.34 8.86 -18.55
C LEU A 292 6.54 8.04 -18.06
N ALA A 293 6.77 7.99 -16.74
CA ALA A 293 7.84 7.17 -16.17
C ALA A 293 7.61 5.68 -16.46
N GLN A 294 6.37 5.21 -16.37
CA GLN A 294 6.01 3.82 -16.68
C GLN A 294 6.18 3.50 -18.17
N LEU A 295 5.76 4.39 -19.06
CA LEU A 295 5.98 4.25 -20.51
C LEU A 295 7.47 4.21 -20.85
N LEU A 296 8.29 5.04 -20.21
CA LEU A 296 9.75 5.02 -20.36
C LEU A 296 10.31 3.65 -19.97
N VAL A 297 9.91 3.09 -18.82
CA VAL A 297 10.39 1.78 -18.36
C VAL A 297 9.96 0.65 -19.32
N ILE A 298 8.73 0.69 -19.83
CA ILE A 298 8.25 -0.26 -20.85
C ILE A 298 9.09 -0.14 -22.13
N TYR A 299 9.32 1.08 -22.61
CA TYR A 299 10.14 1.34 -23.80
C TYR A 299 11.56 0.77 -23.66
N LEU A 300 12.19 1.00 -22.51
CA LEU A 300 13.53 0.48 -22.22
C LEU A 300 13.54 -1.05 -22.15
N ALA A 301 12.54 -1.66 -21.51
CA ALA A 301 12.41 -3.11 -21.44
C ALA A 301 12.25 -3.74 -22.83
N LYS A 302 11.43 -3.14 -23.69
CA LYS A 302 11.24 -3.58 -25.08
C LYS A 302 12.46 -3.36 -25.96
N THR A 303 13.19 -2.27 -25.75
CA THR A 303 14.46 -2.04 -26.44
C THR A 303 15.50 -3.08 -26.05
N LEU A 304 15.61 -3.40 -24.76
CA LEU A 304 16.50 -4.45 -24.28
C LEU A 304 16.10 -5.83 -24.82
N GLU A 305 14.81 -6.14 -24.84
CA GLU A 305 14.26 -7.37 -25.45
C GLU A 305 14.67 -7.49 -26.92
N GLY A 306 14.45 -6.45 -27.73
CA GLY A 306 14.82 -6.42 -29.14
C GLY A 306 16.33 -6.54 -29.38
N GLN A 307 17.15 -5.88 -28.57
CA GLN A 307 18.61 -6.02 -28.64
C GLN A 307 19.08 -7.47 -28.37
N ILE A 308 18.45 -8.16 -27.42
CA ILE A 308 18.76 -9.55 -27.11
C ILE A 308 18.31 -10.49 -28.23
N GLU A 309 17.13 -10.27 -28.83
CA GLU A 309 16.64 -11.09 -29.94
C GLU A 309 17.52 -10.93 -31.19
N LEU A 310 17.93 -9.71 -31.52
CA LEU A 310 18.88 -9.45 -32.61
C LEU A 310 20.24 -10.11 -32.39
N GLN A 311 20.76 -10.08 -31.16
CA GLN A 311 22.01 -10.76 -30.83
C GLN A 311 21.88 -12.29 -30.98
N LYS A 312 20.72 -12.86 -30.62
CA LYS A 312 20.45 -14.30 -30.78
C LYS A 312 20.31 -14.71 -32.25
N SER A 313 19.67 -13.89 -33.09
CA SER A 313 19.54 -14.20 -34.53
C SER A 313 20.91 -14.20 -35.22
N GLY A 314 21.82 -13.31 -34.82
CA GLY A 314 23.19 -13.26 -35.35
C GLY A 314 24.06 -14.47 -34.99
N TRP A 315 23.68 -15.27 -33.98
CA TRP A 315 24.39 -16.52 -33.64
C TRP A 315 23.85 -17.75 -34.37
N ASN A 316 22.64 -17.65 -34.95
CA ASN A 316 21.99 -18.74 -35.68
C ASN A 316 22.25 -18.67 -37.20
N THR A 317 23.07 -17.71 -37.66
CA THR A 317 23.55 -17.57 -39.04
C THR A 317 25.01 -17.98 -39.10
#